data_AF-A0A558GJL5-F1
#
_entry.id   AF-A0A558GJL5-F1
#
_cell.length_a   1.000
_cell.length_b   1.000
_cell.length_c   1.000
_cell.angle_alpha   90.00
_cell.angle_beta   90.00
_cell.angle_gamma   90.00
#
_symmetry.space_group_name_H-M   'P 1'
#
loop_
_entity.id
_entity.type
_entity.pdbx_description
1 polymer ?
#
loop_
_entity_poly.entity_id
_entity_poly.type
_entity_poly.pdbx_seq_one_letter_code
_entity_poly.pdbx_strand_id
1 'polypeptide(L)'
;MADNGDFRRTRTLSRWKYTHFYERMEDFLDTPLNSGLNTISLNGRLLDFVIRDRGAKLLLVTFHGALSPRQKTVPYIQGEGIAKASGVNLLAFSDPSLELGAITCAWFLGDRELGVLTRRFRPIIQHVAEETGAEKVLFFGGSGGGYAAVNFASSYEGSAAIAMNPRLNLNAGPPSKLRPYLEVCHDARTVTPIRRVKREFFQPNLADNFRQETGPDLLILQNRNDARYLNRQTNPFIRELSSYPHGYVQLFDGAPGHSPASKEFLTPLIRRLATDCSAGSYRESGFQDFAEYCERVFNASNK
;
A
#
# COMPACT_ATOMS: atom_id res chain seq x y z
N MET A 1 -19.62 -13.43 -23.62
CA MET A 1 -18.82 -12.61 -22.70
C MET A 1 -18.15 -11.55 -23.54
N ALA A 2 -18.44 -10.28 -23.29
CA ALA A 2 -17.89 -9.21 -24.12
C ALA A 2 -16.36 -9.20 -24.03
N ASP A 3 -15.74 -9.16 -25.19
CA ASP A 3 -14.32 -8.98 -25.39
C ASP A 3 -13.90 -7.64 -24.76
N ASN A 4 -13.33 -7.71 -23.55
CA ASN A 4 -12.83 -6.55 -22.81
C ASN A 4 -11.34 -6.28 -23.12
N GLY A 5 -10.79 -6.86 -24.20
CA GLY A 5 -9.38 -6.76 -24.58
C GLY A 5 -8.87 -5.32 -24.75
N ASP A 6 -9.75 -4.39 -25.13
CA ASP A 6 -9.37 -3.01 -25.48
C ASP A 6 -9.62 -1.97 -24.37
N PHE A 7 -10.19 -2.35 -23.22
CA PHE A 7 -10.44 -1.35 -22.18
C PHE A 7 -9.12 -0.88 -21.55
N ARG A 8 -8.82 0.41 -21.72
CA ARG A 8 -7.77 1.14 -21.01
C ARG A 8 -8.35 2.33 -20.28
N ARG A 9 -7.79 2.65 -19.11
CA ARG A 9 -8.15 3.87 -18.41
C ARG A 9 -7.56 5.07 -19.14
N THR A 10 -8.36 6.11 -19.27
CA THR A 10 -7.89 7.36 -19.88
C THR A 10 -7.19 8.19 -18.83
N ARG A 11 -5.94 8.58 -19.11
CA ARG A 11 -5.28 9.57 -18.28
C ARG A 11 -5.94 10.94 -18.48
N THR A 12 -6.41 11.57 -17.40
CA THR A 12 -7.00 12.90 -17.43
C THR A 12 -6.51 13.74 -16.27
N LEU A 13 -6.18 14.99 -16.58
CA LEU A 13 -5.69 15.94 -15.59
C LEU A 13 -6.75 16.97 -15.15
N SER A 14 -7.93 16.96 -15.76
CA SER A 14 -8.95 18.02 -15.59
C SER A 14 -9.43 18.22 -14.15
N ARG A 15 -9.27 17.21 -13.28
CA ARG A 15 -9.65 17.30 -11.86
C ARG A 15 -8.56 17.88 -10.95
N TRP A 16 -7.36 18.12 -11.46
CA TRP A 16 -6.22 18.58 -10.69
C TRP A 16 -5.98 20.07 -10.93
N LYS A 17 -6.02 20.86 -9.86
CA LYS A 17 -5.83 22.32 -9.93
C LYS A 17 -4.38 22.72 -10.25
N TYR A 18 -3.42 22.02 -9.65
CA TYR A 18 -2.00 22.28 -9.81
C TYR A 18 -1.31 20.98 -10.25
N THR A 19 -0.59 21.06 -11.37
CA THR A 19 0.09 19.92 -12.00
C THR A 19 1.51 20.33 -12.36
N HIS A 20 2.47 19.48 -12.02
CA HIS A 20 3.89 19.70 -12.25
C HIS A 20 4.46 18.50 -13.00
N PHE A 21 5.21 18.75 -14.07
CA PHE A 21 5.75 17.71 -14.93
C PHE A 21 7.27 17.79 -14.96
N TYR A 22 7.91 16.64 -14.84
CA TYR A 22 9.35 16.46 -14.85
C TYR A 22 9.70 15.44 -15.93
N GLU A 23 10.63 15.80 -16.82
CA GLU A 23 11.06 14.91 -17.90
C GLU A 23 11.88 13.74 -17.37
N ARG A 24 12.58 13.95 -16.25
CA ARG A 24 13.46 12.99 -15.60
C ARG A 24 13.23 12.95 -14.10
N MET A 25 13.66 11.85 -13.46
CA MET A 25 13.67 11.74 -12.00
C MET A 25 14.54 12.84 -11.37
N GLU A 26 15.71 13.10 -11.96
CA GLU A 26 16.66 14.09 -11.45
C GLU A 26 16.03 15.49 -11.38
N ASP A 27 15.27 15.90 -12.40
CA ASP A 27 14.59 17.21 -12.40
C ASP A 27 13.65 17.39 -11.20
N PHE A 28 13.00 16.31 -10.75
CA PHE A 28 12.16 16.35 -9.55
C PHE A 28 13.00 16.43 -8.27
N LEU A 29 14.10 15.67 -8.20
CA LEU A 29 14.98 15.63 -7.03
C LEU A 29 15.76 16.94 -6.83
N ASP A 30 16.03 17.67 -7.91
CA ASP A 30 16.75 18.95 -7.87
C ASP A 30 15.82 20.17 -7.68
N THR A 31 14.50 19.96 -7.61
CA THR A 31 13.50 21.02 -7.48
C THR A 31 12.84 20.99 -6.09
N PRO A 32 12.61 22.17 -5.46
CA PRO A 32 11.80 22.25 -4.25
C PRO A 32 10.41 21.61 -4.42
N LEU A 33 9.87 21.03 -3.35
CA LEU A 33 8.61 20.30 -3.45
C LEU A 33 7.46 21.17 -3.94
N ASN A 34 6.80 20.69 -4.99
CA ASN A 34 5.62 21.31 -5.53
C ASN A 34 4.35 20.61 -5.01
N SER A 35 3.52 21.34 -4.26
CA SER A 35 2.20 20.86 -3.84
C SER A 35 1.28 20.74 -5.05
N GLY A 36 0.56 19.61 -5.15
CA GLY A 36 -0.28 19.33 -6.31
C GLY A 36 -0.10 17.89 -6.79
N LEU A 37 -0.52 17.65 -8.03
CA LEU A 37 -0.13 16.46 -8.78
C LEU A 37 1.27 16.69 -9.36
N ASN A 38 2.17 15.74 -9.16
CA ASN A 38 3.48 15.68 -9.78
C ASN A 38 3.52 14.47 -10.71
N THR A 39 4.14 14.64 -11.87
CA THR A 39 4.27 13.61 -12.90
C THR A 39 5.74 13.54 -13.31
N ILE A 40 6.35 12.37 -13.18
CA ILE A 40 7.71 12.10 -13.69
C ILE A 40 7.60 11.17 -14.90
N SER A 41 8.26 11.50 -16.00
CA SER A 41 8.43 10.58 -17.14
C SER A 41 9.55 9.58 -16.85
N LEU A 42 9.28 8.29 -17.08
CA LEU A 42 10.25 7.22 -16.89
C LEU A 42 9.98 6.10 -17.90
N ASN A 43 10.97 5.77 -18.74
CA ASN A 43 10.87 4.70 -19.75
C ASN A 43 9.61 4.80 -20.64
N GLY A 44 9.22 6.02 -21.04
CA GLY A 44 8.04 6.25 -21.88
C GLY A 44 6.70 6.07 -21.14
N ARG A 45 6.73 5.99 -19.81
CA ARG A 45 5.56 5.88 -18.92
C ARG A 45 5.57 7.01 -17.90
N LEU A 46 4.42 7.26 -17.29
CA LEU A 46 4.25 8.38 -16.36
C LEU A 46 4.05 7.87 -14.94
N LEU A 47 4.83 8.42 -14.01
CA LEU A 47 4.68 8.19 -12.57
C LEU A 47 3.93 9.38 -11.97
N ASP A 48 2.67 9.17 -11.62
CA ASP A 48 1.81 10.21 -11.06
C ASP A 48 1.67 10.06 -9.53
N PHE A 49 1.93 11.15 -8.80
CA PHE A 49 1.80 11.20 -7.35
C PHE A 49 1.40 12.58 -6.86
N VAL A 50 0.83 12.64 -5.66
CA VAL A 50 0.35 13.88 -5.04
C VAL A 50 1.15 14.18 -3.79
N ILE A 51 1.61 15.42 -3.68
CA ILE A 51 2.27 15.94 -2.48
C ILE A 51 1.36 16.94 -1.78
N ARG A 52 1.24 16.81 -0.46
CA ARG A 52 0.71 17.85 0.44
C ARG A 52 1.64 17.97 1.63
N ASP A 53 2.44 19.03 1.65
CA ASP A 53 3.20 19.41 2.82
C ASP A 53 2.30 20.19 3.80
N ARG A 54 2.34 19.82 5.07
CA ARG A 54 1.63 20.45 6.19
C ARG A 54 2.57 20.76 7.35
N GLY A 55 3.88 20.59 7.18
CA GLY A 55 4.89 20.78 8.24
C GLY A 55 4.77 19.77 9.38
N ALA A 56 4.18 18.60 9.14
CA ALA A 56 4.05 17.55 10.15
C ALA A 56 5.31 16.67 10.20
N LYS A 57 5.64 16.14 11.37
CA LYS A 57 6.74 15.17 11.53
C LYS A 57 6.47 13.80 10.88
N LEU A 58 5.21 13.53 10.51
CA LEU A 58 4.80 12.29 9.87
C LEU A 58 4.51 12.51 8.39
N LEU A 59 5.17 11.73 7.54
CA LEU A 59 4.81 11.56 6.13
C LEU A 59 3.92 10.32 5.97
N LEU A 60 2.65 10.54 5.63
CA LEU A 60 1.74 9.47 5.25
C LEU A 60 1.92 9.14 3.77
N VAL A 61 2.46 7.97 3.47
CA VAL A 61 2.62 7.46 2.10
C VAL A 61 1.47 6.52 1.78
N THR A 62 0.66 6.82 0.76
CA THR A 62 -0.59 6.08 0.52
C THR A 62 -0.67 5.37 -0.83
N PHE A 63 -1.25 4.17 -0.79
CA PHE A 63 -1.46 3.29 -1.94
C PHE A 63 -2.93 2.90 -2.05
N HIS A 64 -3.50 3.03 -3.24
CA HIS A 64 -4.89 2.68 -3.45
C HIS A 64 -5.13 1.17 -3.59
N GLY A 65 -6.33 0.73 -3.21
CA GLY A 65 -6.79 -0.64 -3.46
C GLY A 65 -7.18 -0.90 -4.92
N ALA A 66 -7.94 -1.97 -5.14
CA ALA A 66 -8.51 -2.26 -6.45
C ALA A 66 -9.50 -1.18 -6.88
N LEU A 67 -9.39 -0.71 -8.12
CA LEU A 67 -10.30 0.30 -8.68
C LEU A 67 -11.58 -0.36 -9.17
N SER A 68 -12.71 0.31 -8.90
CA SER A 68 -13.99 -0.05 -9.51
C SER A 68 -13.88 -0.03 -11.03
N PRO A 69 -14.57 -0.94 -11.76
CA PRO A 69 -14.70 -0.84 -13.22
C PRO A 69 -15.33 0.48 -13.69
N ARG A 70 -16.03 1.20 -12.80
CA ARG A 70 -16.58 2.54 -13.06
C ARG A 70 -15.52 3.65 -13.01
N GLN A 71 -14.38 3.40 -12.37
CA GLN A 71 -13.25 4.33 -12.37
C GLN A 71 -12.51 4.22 -13.71
N LYS A 72 -12.93 5.05 -14.67
CA LYS A 72 -12.43 5.05 -16.05
C LYS A 72 -11.15 5.87 -16.25
N THR A 73 -10.77 6.66 -15.26
CA THR A 73 -9.68 7.63 -15.40
C THR A 73 -8.58 7.46 -14.36
N VAL A 74 -7.38 7.86 -14.75
CA VAL A 74 -6.16 7.93 -13.93
C VAL A 74 -5.48 9.29 -14.15
N PRO A 75 -4.57 9.75 -13.27
CA PRO A 75 -4.13 9.10 -12.04
C PRO A 75 -5.24 8.99 -11.00
N TYR A 76 -5.28 7.89 -10.26
CA TYR A 76 -6.20 7.69 -9.14
C TYR A 76 -5.43 7.68 -7.82
N ILE A 77 -5.92 8.45 -6.86
CA ILE A 77 -5.22 8.73 -5.61
C ILE A 77 -6.18 8.48 -4.45
N GLN A 78 -5.67 7.92 -3.36
CA GLN A 78 -6.36 7.79 -2.07
C GLN A 78 -5.55 8.52 -0.99
N GLY A 79 -6.10 8.64 0.22
CA GLY A 79 -5.35 9.21 1.35
C GLY A 79 -5.55 10.71 1.61
N GLU A 80 -5.97 11.51 0.62
CA GLU A 80 -6.05 12.98 0.78
C GLU A 80 -6.99 13.43 1.90
N GLY A 81 -8.18 12.82 1.97
CA GLY A 81 -9.17 13.14 3.00
C GLY A 81 -8.70 12.79 4.42
N ILE A 82 -8.02 11.65 4.58
CA ILE A 82 -7.55 11.19 5.89
C ILE A 82 -6.29 11.97 6.32
N ALA A 83 -5.34 12.22 5.42
CA ALA A 83 -4.16 13.03 5.72
C ALA A 83 -4.53 14.47 6.10
N LYS A 84 -5.48 15.07 5.38
CA LYS A 84 -6.01 16.41 5.73
C LYS A 84 -6.67 16.40 7.11
N ALA A 85 -7.48 15.39 7.41
CA ALA A 85 -8.15 15.30 8.71
C ALA A 85 -7.15 15.06 9.85
N SER A 86 -6.10 14.27 9.62
CA SER A 86 -5.08 13.99 10.62
C SER A 86 -4.00 15.07 10.73
N GLY A 87 -3.95 16.04 9.81
CA GLY A 87 -2.98 17.13 9.84
C GLY A 87 -1.55 16.69 9.50
N VAL A 88 -1.39 15.62 8.71
CA VAL A 88 -0.08 15.02 8.39
C VAL A 88 0.35 15.31 6.96
N ASN A 89 1.65 15.22 6.66
CA ASN A 89 2.13 15.32 5.29
C ASN A 89 1.60 14.13 4.47
N LEU A 90 1.42 14.33 3.17
CA LEU A 90 0.92 13.29 2.26
C LEU A 90 1.83 13.15 1.06
N LEU A 91 2.21 11.91 0.78
CA LEU A 91 2.68 11.45 -0.52
C LEU A 91 1.77 10.31 -0.99
N ALA A 92 0.98 10.54 -2.03
CA ALA A 92 0.02 9.55 -2.50
C ALA A 92 0.31 9.15 -3.94
N PHE A 93 0.39 7.84 -4.20
CA PHE A 93 0.76 7.33 -5.53
C PHE A 93 -0.47 6.81 -6.29
N SER A 94 -0.46 7.01 -7.61
CA SER A 94 -1.30 6.28 -8.54
C SER A 94 -0.50 5.11 -9.12
N ASP A 95 -1.08 3.91 -9.19
CA ASP A 95 -0.41 2.75 -9.78
C ASP A 95 -0.40 2.90 -11.32
N PRO A 96 0.77 3.15 -11.94
CA PRO A 96 0.88 3.44 -13.37
C PRO A 96 0.55 2.22 -14.23
N SER A 97 0.62 1.01 -13.66
CA SER A 97 0.33 -0.24 -14.38
C SER A 97 -1.14 -0.35 -14.78
N LEU A 98 -2.04 0.39 -14.10
CA LEU A 98 -3.48 0.37 -14.38
C LEU A 98 -3.88 1.03 -15.70
N GLU A 99 -2.94 1.69 -16.39
CA GLU A 99 -3.09 2.23 -17.74
C GLU A 99 -2.97 1.16 -18.83
N LEU A 100 -2.30 0.04 -18.55
CA LEU A 100 -1.92 -0.94 -19.55
C LEU A 100 -3.08 -1.78 -20.09
N GLY A 101 -4.20 -1.86 -19.36
CA GLY A 101 -5.34 -2.63 -19.81
C GLY A 101 -6.42 -2.82 -18.76
N ALA A 102 -7.25 -3.83 -18.97
CA ALA A 102 -8.44 -4.14 -18.18
C ALA A 102 -8.13 -4.82 -16.84
N ILE A 103 -7.18 -4.28 -16.09
CA ILE A 103 -6.86 -4.70 -14.72
C ILE A 103 -7.42 -3.69 -13.70
N THR A 104 -7.79 -4.17 -12.51
CA THR A 104 -8.31 -3.31 -11.45
C THR A 104 -7.31 -3.08 -10.33
N CYS A 105 -6.26 -3.90 -10.24
CA CYS A 105 -5.23 -3.81 -9.21
C CYS A 105 -3.92 -4.38 -9.76
N ALA A 106 -2.81 -3.69 -9.52
CA ALA A 106 -1.45 -4.14 -9.83
C ALA A 106 -0.52 -4.07 -8.60
N TRP A 107 -1.09 -3.81 -7.41
CA TRP A 107 -0.41 -3.84 -6.11
C TRP A 107 0.87 -2.99 -6.03
N PHE A 108 1.01 -1.99 -6.91
CA PHE A 108 2.22 -1.19 -7.03
C PHE A 108 3.48 -2.04 -7.20
N LEU A 109 3.39 -3.14 -7.96
CA LEU A 109 4.54 -4.01 -8.25
C LEU A 109 5.38 -3.46 -9.40
N GLY A 110 4.72 -2.84 -10.38
CA GLY A 110 5.32 -2.38 -11.63
C GLY A 110 5.04 -3.28 -12.81
N ASP A 111 5.69 -2.98 -13.92
CA ASP A 111 5.50 -3.67 -15.19
C ASP A 111 6.84 -3.84 -15.91
N ARG A 112 6.84 -4.59 -17.02
CA ARG A 112 8.08 -4.92 -17.74
C ARG A 112 8.80 -3.68 -18.30
N GLU A 113 8.08 -2.57 -18.56
CA GLU A 113 8.66 -1.32 -19.06
C GLU A 113 9.21 -0.43 -17.92
N LEU A 114 8.45 -0.25 -16.84
CA LEU A 114 8.84 0.58 -15.69
C LEU A 114 9.83 -0.12 -14.74
N GLY A 115 9.80 -1.45 -14.70
CA GLY A 115 10.48 -2.24 -13.68
C GLY A 115 9.79 -2.15 -12.32
N VAL A 116 10.49 -2.60 -11.27
CA VAL A 116 9.93 -2.76 -9.91
C VAL A 116 9.67 -1.40 -9.25
N LEU A 117 8.41 -1.09 -8.93
CA LEU A 117 8.05 0.25 -8.43
C LEU A 117 8.62 0.58 -7.06
N THR A 118 8.85 -0.40 -6.18
CA THR A 118 9.54 -0.13 -4.89
C THR A 118 10.88 0.55 -5.11
N ARG A 119 11.63 0.15 -6.14
CA ARG A 119 12.91 0.78 -6.51
C ARG A 119 12.72 2.15 -7.16
N ARG A 120 11.66 2.33 -7.95
CA ARG A 120 11.40 3.59 -8.67
C ARG A 120 10.86 4.69 -7.78
N PHE A 121 9.99 4.34 -6.84
CA PHE A 121 9.40 5.28 -5.90
C PHE A 121 10.32 5.56 -4.72
N ARG A 122 11.37 4.74 -4.51
CA ARG A 122 12.30 4.92 -3.41
C ARG A 122 12.87 6.34 -3.31
N PRO A 123 13.54 6.86 -4.35
CA PRO A 123 14.08 8.21 -4.32
C PRO A 123 13.00 9.28 -4.13
N ILE A 124 11.79 9.09 -4.68
CA ILE A 124 10.68 10.04 -4.51
C ILE A 124 10.28 10.16 -3.04
N ILE A 125 10.06 9.03 -2.37
CA ILE A 125 9.64 9.03 -0.96
C ILE A 125 10.75 9.60 -0.07
N GLN A 126 12.02 9.29 -0.34
CA GLN A 126 13.15 9.84 0.42
C GLN A 126 13.23 11.36 0.27
N HIS A 127 13.21 11.86 -0.98
CA HIS A 127 13.21 13.30 -1.26
C HIS A 127 12.07 14.03 -0.55
N VAL A 128 10.85 13.49 -0.63
CA VAL A 128 9.70 14.11 0.02
C VAL A 128 9.81 14.06 1.55
N ALA A 129 10.32 12.97 2.12
CA ALA A 129 10.53 12.89 3.56
C ALA A 129 11.56 13.92 4.03
N GLU A 130 12.68 14.04 3.32
CA GLU A 130 13.76 14.98 3.62
C GLU A 130 13.30 16.44 3.50
N GLU A 131 12.71 16.81 2.36
CA GLU A 131 12.26 18.19 2.09
C GLU A 131 11.10 18.65 2.98
N THR A 132 10.24 17.72 3.44
CA THR A 132 9.18 18.06 4.40
C THR A 132 9.66 18.03 5.86
N GLY A 133 10.91 17.62 6.12
CA GLY A 133 11.43 17.43 7.46
C GLY A 133 10.71 16.32 8.25
N ALA A 134 10.14 15.33 7.55
CA ALA A 134 9.44 14.23 8.20
C ALA A 134 10.42 13.30 8.93
N GLU A 135 10.14 13.06 10.21
CA GLU A 135 10.94 12.18 11.08
C GLU A 135 10.51 10.71 10.97
N LYS A 136 9.26 10.46 10.52
CA LYS A 136 8.71 9.11 10.36
C LYS A 136 7.91 9.00 9.06
N VAL A 137 8.13 7.89 8.36
CA VAL A 137 7.34 7.48 7.19
C VAL A 137 6.35 6.39 7.60
N LEU A 138 5.06 6.67 7.40
CA LEU A 138 3.97 5.73 7.62
C LEU A 138 3.32 5.35 6.29
N PHE A 139 3.47 4.09 5.88
CA PHE A 139 2.81 3.56 4.70
C PHE A 139 1.38 3.16 5.03
N PHE A 140 0.43 3.48 4.16
CA PHE A 140 -0.98 3.19 4.38
C PHE A 140 -1.68 2.70 3.11
N GLY A 141 -2.48 1.65 3.25
CA GLY A 141 -3.33 1.19 2.17
C GLY A 141 -4.32 0.12 2.59
N GLY A 142 -5.41 0.04 1.84
CA GLY A 142 -6.46 -0.96 2.02
C GLY A 142 -6.43 -2.07 0.97
N SER A 143 -6.80 -3.30 1.31
CA SER A 143 -6.91 -4.41 0.35
C SER A 143 -5.59 -4.63 -0.43
N GLY A 144 -5.60 -4.49 -1.76
CA GLY A 144 -4.36 -4.51 -2.57
C GLY A 144 -3.38 -3.37 -2.28
N GLY A 145 -3.86 -2.21 -1.83
CA GLY A 145 -3.00 -1.14 -1.32
C GLY A 145 -2.37 -1.50 0.03
N GLY A 146 -3.01 -2.38 0.81
CA GLY A 146 -2.42 -2.92 2.04
C GLY A 146 -1.23 -3.83 1.77
N TYR A 147 -1.29 -4.63 0.69
CA TYR A 147 -0.11 -5.36 0.20
C TYR A 147 1.01 -4.39 -0.16
N ALA A 148 0.71 -3.33 -0.91
CA ALA A 148 1.69 -2.33 -1.30
C ALA A 148 2.30 -1.64 -0.06
N ALA A 149 1.49 -1.23 0.92
CA ALA A 149 1.97 -0.60 2.13
C ALA A 149 2.98 -1.47 2.89
N VAL A 150 2.66 -2.76 3.11
CA VAL A 150 3.57 -3.70 3.79
C VAL A 150 4.82 -3.98 2.95
N ASN A 151 4.66 -4.18 1.63
CA ASN A 151 5.78 -4.43 0.72
C ASN A 151 6.75 -3.24 0.67
N PHE A 152 6.24 -2.02 0.58
CA PHE A 152 7.07 -0.81 0.60
C PHE A 152 7.76 -0.64 1.96
N ALA A 153 7.04 -0.76 3.08
CA ALA A 153 7.63 -0.63 4.41
C ALA A 153 8.79 -1.60 4.64
N SER A 154 8.73 -2.82 4.10
CA SER A 154 9.84 -3.80 4.20
C SER A 154 11.17 -3.33 3.60
N SER A 155 11.15 -2.29 2.75
CA SER A 155 12.33 -1.70 2.13
C SER A 155 12.77 -0.36 2.76
N TYR A 156 12.12 0.03 3.87
CA TYR A 156 12.37 1.28 4.59
C TYR A 156 12.60 1.02 6.07
N GLU A 157 13.86 1.09 6.48
CA GLU A 157 14.24 0.99 7.88
C GLU A 157 13.60 2.11 8.71
N GLY A 158 13.19 1.77 9.94
CA GLY A 158 12.53 2.71 10.85
C GLY A 158 11.12 3.14 10.42
N SER A 159 10.57 2.62 9.33
CA SER A 159 9.20 2.93 8.89
C SER A 159 8.13 2.11 9.61
N ALA A 160 6.86 2.46 9.39
CA ALA A 160 5.71 1.68 9.82
C ALA A 160 4.71 1.52 8.67
N ALA A 161 3.85 0.50 8.73
CA ALA A 161 2.75 0.29 7.80
C ALA A 161 1.42 0.09 8.54
N ILE A 162 0.39 0.86 8.20
CA ILE A 162 -1.00 0.51 8.49
C ILE A 162 -1.61 -0.17 7.26
N ALA A 163 -1.89 -1.46 7.38
CA ALA A 163 -2.50 -2.26 6.32
C ALA A 163 -3.94 -2.62 6.70
N MET A 164 -4.92 -2.07 5.99
CA MET A 164 -6.35 -2.20 6.31
C MET A 164 -7.04 -3.26 5.45
N ASN A 165 -7.70 -4.23 6.06
CA ASN A 165 -8.25 -5.42 5.42
C ASN A 165 -7.29 -5.96 4.33
N PRO A 166 -6.01 -6.18 4.66
CA PRO A 166 -4.99 -6.22 3.63
C PRO A 166 -5.03 -7.52 2.85
N ARG A 167 -4.55 -7.42 1.62
CA ARG A 167 -3.99 -8.57 0.92
C ARG A 167 -2.56 -8.76 1.43
N LEU A 168 -2.22 -9.95 1.91
CA LEU A 168 -0.90 -10.27 2.46
C LEU A 168 -0.24 -11.45 1.73
N ASN A 169 -1.08 -12.33 1.15
CA ASN A 169 -0.64 -13.39 0.27
C ASN A 169 -1.46 -13.38 -1.04
N LEU A 170 -0.78 -13.08 -2.16
CA LEU A 170 -1.37 -13.00 -3.49
C LEU A 170 -1.82 -14.37 -4.02
N ASN A 171 -1.22 -15.47 -3.56
CA ASN A 171 -1.62 -16.84 -3.90
C ASN A 171 -2.77 -17.37 -3.00
N ALA A 172 -2.97 -16.80 -1.80
CA ALA A 172 -4.01 -17.25 -0.88
C ALA A 172 -5.40 -16.74 -1.26
N GLY A 173 -6.45 -17.36 -0.70
CA GLY A 173 -7.84 -16.92 -0.88
C GLY A 173 -8.13 -15.57 -0.20
N PRO A 174 -9.15 -14.80 -0.61
CA PRO A 174 -9.92 -14.89 -1.86
C PRO A 174 -9.04 -14.93 -3.13
N PRO A 175 -9.47 -15.42 -4.29
CA PRO A 175 -8.63 -15.35 -5.49
C PRO A 175 -8.22 -13.91 -5.82
N SER A 176 -6.92 -13.67 -6.06
CA SER A 176 -6.43 -12.40 -6.58
C SER A 176 -6.69 -12.29 -8.08
N LYS A 177 -6.53 -11.07 -8.62
CA LYS A 177 -6.47 -10.83 -10.07
C LYS A 177 -5.02 -10.90 -10.59
N LEU A 178 -4.20 -11.77 -10.00
CA LEU A 178 -2.77 -11.86 -10.33
C LEU A 178 -2.53 -12.29 -11.78
N ARG A 179 -3.35 -13.23 -12.29
CA ARG A 179 -3.24 -13.68 -13.69
C ARG A 179 -3.42 -12.53 -14.70
N PRO A 180 -4.50 -11.72 -14.65
CA PRO A 180 -4.61 -10.53 -15.48
C PRO A 180 -3.41 -9.58 -15.37
N TYR A 181 -2.85 -9.36 -14.18
CA TYR A 181 -1.63 -8.55 -14.02
C TYR A 181 -0.42 -9.16 -14.76
N LEU A 182 -0.19 -10.47 -14.61
CA LEU A 182 0.91 -11.16 -15.30
C LEU A 182 0.76 -11.09 -16.82
N GLU A 183 -0.45 -11.23 -17.34
CA GLU A 183 -0.73 -11.19 -18.77
C GLU A 183 -0.65 -9.76 -19.33
N VAL A 184 -1.24 -8.77 -18.66
CA VAL A 184 -1.32 -7.38 -19.16
C VAL A 184 -0.02 -6.61 -18.93
N CYS A 185 0.60 -6.73 -17.76
CA CYS A 185 1.78 -5.94 -17.40
C CYS A 185 3.11 -6.59 -17.82
N HIS A 186 3.11 -7.89 -18.13
CA HIS A 186 4.35 -8.64 -18.40
C HIS A 186 4.28 -9.56 -19.63
N ASP A 187 3.10 -9.74 -20.25
CA ASP A 187 2.85 -10.76 -21.28
C ASP A 187 3.27 -12.18 -20.84
N ALA A 188 3.19 -12.45 -19.54
CA ALA A 188 3.62 -13.71 -18.94
C ALA A 188 2.47 -14.71 -18.87
N ARG A 189 2.33 -15.53 -19.94
CA ARG A 189 1.23 -16.51 -20.08
C ARG A 189 1.62 -17.96 -19.75
N THR A 190 2.91 -18.26 -19.69
CA THR A 190 3.41 -19.64 -19.44
C THR A 190 4.22 -19.71 -18.14
N VAL A 191 4.47 -20.93 -17.66
CA VAL A 191 5.08 -21.18 -16.34
C VAL A 191 6.43 -20.46 -16.17
N THR A 192 7.31 -20.53 -17.18
CA THR A 192 8.66 -19.97 -17.10
C THR A 192 8.66 -18.43 -17.01
N PRO A 193 7.99 -17.68 -17.91
CA PRO A 193 7.79 -16.24 -17.76
C PRO A 193 7.14 -15.85 -16.43
N ILE A 194 6.08 -16.54 -16.00
CA ILE A 194 5.41 -16.25 -14.72
C ILE A 194 6.37 -16.39 -13.55
N ARG A 195 7.18 -17.45 -13.52
CA ARG A 195 8.18 -17.66 -12.46
C ARG A 195 9.24 -16.56 -12.45
N ARG A 196 9.66 -16.09 -13.62
CA ARG A 196 10.62 -14.97 -13.75
C ARG A 196 10.03 -13.68 -13.18
N VAL A 197 8.82 -13.32 -13.60
CA VAL A 197 8.13 -12.11 -13.12
C VAL A 197 7.93 -12.16 -11.61
N LYS A 198 7.48 -13.30 -11.06
CA LYS A 198 7.36 -13.49 -9.61
C LYS A 198 8.68 -13.21 -8.90
N ARG A 199 9.77 -13.88 -9.29
CA ARG A 199 11.08 -13.70 -8.65
C ARG A 199 11.58 -12.24 -8.72
N GLU A 200 11.28 -11.54 -9.80
CA GLU A 200 11.82 -10.20 -10.05
C GLU A 200 10.99 -9.08 -9.41
N PHE A 201 9.66 -9.17 -9.48
CA PHE A 201 8.78 -8.05 -9.15
C PHE A 201 8.15 -8.14 -7.76
N PHE A 202 7.91 -9.34 -7.21
CA PHE A 202 7.11 -9.44 -5.99
C PHE A 202 7.24 -10.75 -5.22
N GLN A 203 7.06 -10.65 -3.91
CA GLN A 203 6.96 -11.83 -3.05
C GLN A 203 5.48 -12.18 -2.83
N PRO A 204 4.99 -13.34 -3.32
CA PRO A 204 3.57 -13.63 -3.25
C PRO A 204 3.04 -13.66 -1.82
N ASN A 205 3.81 -14.18 -0.86
CA ASN A 205 3.52 -14.16 0.56
C ASN A 205 4.44 -13.14 1.24
N LEU A 206 3.89 -12.05 1.77
CA LEU A 206 4.72 -11.01 2.40
C LEU A 206 5.35 -11.46 3.72
N ALA A 207 4.85 -12.50 4.38
CA ALA A 207 5.47 -13.02 5.60
C ALA A 207 6.92 -13.48 5.35
N ASP A 208 7.23 -13.93 4.13
CA ASP A 208 8.58 -14.34 3.75
C ASP A 208 9.62 -13.20 3.81
N ASN A 209 9.17 -11.94 3.82
CA ASN A 209 10.05 -10.77 3.92
C ASN A 209 10.49 -10.47 5.37
N PHE A 210 9.82 -11.00 6.39
CA PHE A 210 9.98 -10.59 7.79
C PHE A 210 10.53 -11.71 8.67
N ARG A 211 11.56 -12.40 8.17
CA ARG A 211 12.22 -13.52 8.89
C ARG A 211 13.29 -13.07 9.90
N GLN A 212 13.55 -11.77 9.97
CA GLN A 212 14.53 -11.17 10.87
C GLN A 212 13.83 -10.50 12.06
N GLU A 213 14.54 -10.37 13.17
CA GLU A 213 14.02 -9.72 14.39
C GLU A 213 13.87 -8.20 14.23
N THR A 214 14.51 -7.61 13.22
CA THR A 214 14.44 -6.19 12.88
C THR A 214 13.59 -5.98 11.62
N GLY A 215 12.89 -4.85 11.57
CA GLY A 215 12.08 -4.47 10.42
C GLY A 215 11.11 -3.34 10.75
N PRO A 216 10.20 -2.99 9.82
CA PRO A 216 9.20 -1.97 10.06
C PRO A 216 8.13 -2.45 11.05
N ASP A 217 7.46 -1.51 11.70
CA ASP A 217 6.26 -1.81 12.47
C ASP A 217 5.09 -2.14 11.53
N LEU A 218 4.48 -3.31 11.73
CA LEU A 218 3.36 -3.80 10.92
C LEU A 218 2.06 -3.71 11.71
N LEU A 219 1.24 -2.71 11.39
CA LEU A 219 -0.06 -2.47 12.02
C LEU A 219 -1.18 -2.97 11.10
N ILE A 220 -1.71 -4.15 11.40
CA ILE A 220 -2.79 -4.78 10.64
C ILE A 220 -4.15 -4.40 11.21
N LEU A 221 -4.92 -3.63 10.46
CA LEU A 221 -6.32 -3.30 10.77
C LEU A 221 -7.23 -4.26 10.03
N GLN A 222 -7.98 -5.11 10.73
CA GLN A 222 -8.83 -6.10 10.08
C GLN A 222 -10.28 -5.99 10.55
N ASN A 223 -11.21 -5.84 9.62
CA ASN A 223 -12.63 -5.91 9.89
C ASN A 223 -12.95 -7.32 10.40
N ARG A 224 -13.45 -7.43 11.62
CA ARG A 224 -13.79 -8.72 12.22
C ARG A 224 -14.93 -9.42 11.46
N ASN A 225 -15.78 -8.65 10.79
CA ASN A 225 -16.93 -9.13 10.03
C ASN A 225 -16.58 -9.51 8.58
N ASP A 226 -15.29 -9.45 8.20
CA ASP A 226 -14.76 -10.03 6.96
C ASP A 226 -14.06 -11.37 7.27
N ALA A 227 -14.84 -12.38 7.65
CA ALA A 227 -14.32 -13.71 7.98
C ALA A 227 -13.46 -14.30 6.84
N ARG A 228 -13.71 -13.91 5.59
CA ARG A 228 -12.98 -14.42 4.43
C ARG A 228 -11.55 -13.88 4.38
N TYR A 229 -11.34 -12.57 4.51
CA TYR A 229 -9.99 -12.02 4.60
C TYR A 229 -9.31 -12.35 5.92
N LEU A 230 -10.05 -12.25 7.03
CA LEU A 230 -9.52 -12.59 8.36
C LEU A 230 -8.91 -14.00 8.36
N ASN A 231 -9.66 -15.02 7.90
CA ASN A 231 -9.20 -16.41 7.97
C ASN A 231 -8.22 -16.82 6.87
N ARG A 232 -8.15 -16.10 5.75
CA ARG A 232 -7.35 -16.51 4.58
C ARG A 232 -6.16 -15.60 4.26
N GLN A 233 -6.10 -14.42 4.87
CA GLN A 233 -5.02 -13.45 4.69
C GLN A 233 -4.39 -13.11 6.03
N THR A 234 -5.16 -12.52 6.94
CA THR A 234 -4.64 -11.95 8.19
C THR A 234 -4.18 -13.02 9.18
N ASN A 235 -5.04 -13.99 9.52
CA ASN A 235 -4.72 -15.04 10.49
C ASN A 235 -3.51 -15.90 10.07
N PRO A 236 -3.40 -16.38 8.80
CA PRO A 236 -2.20 -17.08 8.36
C PRO A 236 -0.93 -16.24 8.46
N PHE A 237 -0.98 -14.96 8.06
CA PHE A 237 0.17 -14.05 8.11
C PHE A 237 0.65 -13.82 9.55
N ILE A 238 -0.26 -13.51 10.47
CA ILE A 238 0.06 -13.33 11.89
C ILE A 238 0.66 -14.62 12.47
N ARG A 239 0.12 -15.79 12.13
CA ARG A 239 0.63 -17.07 12.60
C ARG A 239 2.05 -17.38 12.09
N GLU A 240 2.34 -17.04 10.84
CA GLU A 240 3.70 -17.18 10.28
C GLU A 240 4.70 -16.20 10.91
N LEU A 241 4.21 -15.02 11.36
CA LEU A 241 5.01 -13.98 12.00
C LEU A 241 4.76 -13.87 13.50
N SER A 242 4.36 -14.95 14.17
CA SER A 242 3.97 -14.88 15.59
C SER A 242 5.12 -14.46 16.50
N SER A 243 6.37 -14.70 16.09
CA SER A 243 7.59 -14.30 16.79
C SER A 243 8.15 -12.96 16.31
N TYR A 244 7.52 -12.29 15.34
CA TYR A 244 8.00 -11.00 14.85
C TYR A 244 7.62 -9.89 15.85
N PRO A 245 8.61 -9.23 16.49
CA PRO A 245 8.35 -8.35 17.63
C PRO A 245 7.69 -7.01 17.24
N HIS A 246 7.70 -6.68 15.95
CA HIS A 246 7.13 -5.45 15.39
C HIS A 246 5.76 -5.70 14.70
N GLY A 247 5.09 -6.80 15.04
CA GLY A 247 3.79 -7.19 14.48
C GLY A 247 2.63 -6.85 15.41
N TYR A 248 1.69 -6.04 14.92
CA TYR A 248 0.54 -5.54 15.68
C TYR A 248 -0.76 -5.73 14.90
N VAL A 249 -1.82 -6.19 15.55
CA VAL A 249 -3.14 -6.37 14.94
C VAL A 249 -4.24 -5.71 15.79
N GLN A 250 -5.16 -5.04 15.12
CA GLN A 250 -6.40 -4.58 15.73
C GLN A 250 -7.58 -5.01 14.86
N LEU A 251 -8.56 -5.65 15.51
CA LEU A 251 -9.83 -5.96 14.88
C LEU A 251 -10.80 -4.79 15.10
N PHE A 252 -11.54 -4.39 14.07
CA PHE A 252 -12.59 -3.37 14.18
C PHE A 252 -13.96 -3.91 13.76
N ASP A 253 -15.02 -3.31 14.29
CA ASP A 253 -16.41 -3.60 13.96
C ASP A 253 -16.85 -2.79 12.73
N GLY A 254 -16.64 -3.35 11.54
CA GLY A 254 -17.12 -2.78 10.28
C GLY A 254 -18.41 -3.43 9.79
N ALA A 255 -19.01 -2.89 8.72
CA ALA A 255 -20.09 -3.57 8.02
C ALA A 255 -19.62 -4.95 7.50
N PRO A 256 -20.52 -5.96 7.37
CA PRO A 256 -20.15 -7.29 6.89
C PRO A 256 -19.40 -7.27 5.56
N GLY A 257 -18.46 -8.21 5.40
CA GLY A 257 -17.64 -8.33 4.19
C GLY A 257 -16.49 -7.33 4.12
N HIS A 258 -15.97 -7.09 2.91
CA HIS A 258 -14.71 -6.36 2.68
C HIS A 258 -14.84 -4.84 2.79
N SER A 259 -15.46 -4.38 3.89
CA SER A 259 -15.76 -2.97 4.17
C SER A 259 -14.58 -2.31 4.90
N PRO A 260 -14.12 -1.12 4.45
CA PRO A 260 -13.02 -0.40 5.09
C PRO A 260 -13.42 0.14 6.46
N ALA A 261 -12.42 0.42 7.30
CA ALA A 261 -12.62 1.24 8.49
C ALA A 261 -13.05 2.66 8.08
N SER A 262 -13.85 3.30 8.93
CA SER A 262 -14.34 4.65 8.67
C SER A 262 -13.23 5.68 8.82
N LYS A 263 -13.44 6.86 8.23
CA LYS A 263 -12.51 7.98 8.40
C LYS A 263 -12.46 8.43 9.86
N GLU A 264 -13.58 8.33 10.57
CA GLU A 264 -13.75 8.68 11.98
C GLU A 264 -12.93 7.76 12.89
N PHE A 265 -12.76 6.50 12.48
CA PHE A 265 -11.85 5.56 13.16
C PHE A 265 -10.38 5.86 12.84
N LEU A 266 -10.05 6.04 11.56
CA LEU A 266 -8.65 6.19 11.11
C LEU A 266 -8.03 7.53 11.51
N THR A 267 -8.80 8.61 11.57
CA THR A 267 -8.29 9.97 11.83
C THR A 267 -7.61 10.09 13.18
N PRO A 268 -8.25 9.73 14.32
CA PRO A 268 -7.60 9.81 15.63
C PRO A 268 -6.41 8.86 15.76
N LEU A 269 -6.47 7.67 15.15
CA LEU A 269 -5.34 6.74 15.09
C LEU A 269 -4.12 7.40 14.44
N ILE A 270 -4.26 7.91 13.21
CA ILE A 270 -3.13 8.52 12.49
C ILE A 270 -2.63 9.79 13.19
N ARG A 271 -3.51 10.58 13.82
CA ARG A 271 -3.09 11.74 14.63
C ARG A 271 -2.20 11.34 15.80
N ARG A 272 -2.56 10.27 16.51
CA ARG A 272 -1.75 9.74 17.60
C ARG A 272 -0.39 9.25 17.08
N LEU A 273 -0.38 8.50 15.97
CA LEU A 273 0.87 8.01 15.38
C LEU A 273 1.76 9.12 14.79
N ALA A 274 1.17 10.27 14.47
CA ALA A 274 1.94 11.45 14.06
C ALA A 274 2.72 12.09 15.20
N THR A 275 2.31 11.84 16.45
CA THR A 275 3.00 12.30 17.66
C THR A 275 3.94 11.22 18.21
N ASP A 276 3.48 9.97 18.27
CA ASP A 276 4.26 8.85 18.79
C ASP A 276 3.98 7.58 17.99
N CYS A 277 5.01 7.09 17.29
CA CYS A 277 5.00 5.89 16.47
C CYS A 277 5.82 4.80 17.16
N SER A 278 5.43 4.46 18.39
CA SER A 278 6.04 3.45 19.25
C SER A 278 5.08 2.31 19.57
N ALA A 279 5.65 1.17 20.00
CA ALA A 279 4.89 0.02 20.46
C ALA A 279 3.88 0.35 21.57
N GLY A 280 4.22 1.29 22.48
CA GLY A 280 3.31 1.76 23.53
C GLY A 280 2.09 2.46 22.95
N SER A 281 2.31 3.42 22.05
CA SER A 281 1.25 4.15 21.34
C SER A 281 0.35 3.23 20.51
N TYR A 282 0.90 2.18 19.89
CA TYR A 282 0.11 1.18 19.16
C TYR A 282 -0.84 0.43 20.09
N ARG A 283 -0.36 -0.04 21.25
CA ARG A 283 -1.18 -0.74 22.25
C ARG A 283 -2.27 0.14 22.84
N GLU A 284 -1.94 1.39 23.16
CA GLU A 284 -2.93 2.39 23.60
C GLU A 284 -3.99 2.69 22.54
N SER A 285 -3.64 2.51 21.26
CA SER A 285 -4.59 2.64 20.14
C SER A 285 -5.47 1.39 19.94
N GLY A 286 -5.27 0.35 20.75
CA GLY A 286 -6.04 -0.90 20.72
C GLY A 286 -5.43 -1.99 19.84
N PHE A 287 -4.19 -1.84 19.39
CA PHE A 287 -3.46 -2.94 18.76
C PHE A 287 -2.95 -3.93 19.80
N GLN A 288 -2.89 -5.19 19.40
CA GLN A 288 -2.31 -6.28 20.18
C GLN A 288 -1.12 -6.85 19.42
N ASP A 289 -0.10 -7.31 20.14
CA ASP A 289 1.03 -8.00 19.53
C ASP A 289 0.56 -9.27 18.80
N PHE A 290 1.23 -9.61 17.69
CA PHE A 290 0.91 -10.83 16.94
C PHE A 290 1.01 -12.09 17.80
N ALA A 291 2.00 -12.17 18.70
CA ALA A 291 2.17 -13.27 19.64
C ALA A 291 0.93 -13.45 20.54
N GLU A 292 0.50 -12.38 21.22
CA GLU A 292 -0.67 -12.39 22.10
C GLU A 292 -1.96 -12.73 21.35
N TYR A 293 -2.12 -12.17 20.14
CA TYR A 293 -3.26 -12.49 19.28
C TYR A 293 -3.27 -13.98 18.91
N CYS A 294 -2.11 -14.54 18.54
CA CYS A 294 -1.98 -15.95 18.19
C CYS A 294 -2.35 -16.88 19.35
N GLU A 295 -1.87 -16.60 20.56
CA GLU A 295 -2.20 -17.38 21.74
C GLU A 295 -3.70 -17.39 22.00
N ARG A 296 -4.33 -16.21 21.96
CA ARG A 296 -5.77 -16.09 22.21
C ARG A 296 -6.63 -16.74 21.13
N VAL A 297 -6.26 -16.63 19.86
CA VAL A 297 -7.12 -17.04 18.73
C VAL A 297 -6.87 -18.48 18.29
N PHE A 298 -5.63 -18.97 18.36
CA PHE A 298 -5.29 -20.31 17.87
C PHE A 298 -5.04 -21.33 18.98
N ASN A 299 -4.57 -20.91 20.16
CA ASN A 299 -4.26 -21.85 21.25
C ASN A 299 -5.42 -22.00 22.26
N ALA A 300 -6.37 -21.06 22.30
CA ALA A 300 -7.57 -21.17 23.13
C ALA A 300 -8.56 -22.27 22.67
N SER A 301 -8.36 -22.86 21.48
CA SER A 301 -9.19 -23.98 20.98
C SER A 301 -8.76 -25.37 21.49
N ASN A 302 -7.71 -25.44 22.33
CA ASN A 302 -7.20 -26.67 22.95
C ASN A 302 -7.45 -26.75 24.47
N LYS A 303 -8.34 -25.90 25.01
CA LYS A 303 -8.80 -25.95 26.41
C LYS A 303 -10.31 -26.09 26.49
#